data_AF-A0A536WEW0-F1
#
_entry.id   AF-A0A536WEW0-F1
#
_cell.length_a   1.000
_cell.length_b   1.000
_cell.length_c   1.000
_cell.angle_alpha   90.00
_cell.angle_beta   90.00
_cell.angle_gamma   90.00
#
_symmetry.space_group_name_H-M   'P 1'
#
loop_
_entity.id
_entity.type
_entity.pdbx_description
1 polymer ?
#
loop_
_entity_poly.entity_id
_entity_poly.type
_entity_poly.pdbx_seq_one_letter_code
_entity_poly.pdbx_strand_id
1 'polypeptide(L)'
;MLVRFWGTRGSIAKPGPSTVRYGGNTSCVELRSSGGTLVLLDCGTGAHGLGQALVTSGVSPLNGHILIGHTHWDHIQGFPFFAPLFIRGNEWHVYGPRGVGSSLRESLSGQMQSSYFPITLKELGATLHYHDLVEGTLEIGDIHVTTQYLHHPALTLGYRLEADGVTVVYSTDHEPHSTPRVAGSRAPPAGEDVRHARFLADADLVIHDAQYTTAEFSAKRGWGHSTAEYAVETAVSAGVRRLALFHHDPTRDDEAVDRIVAGARDLVARLGGDTEVFAAAEGQVLELNRKSAVTPLAESREETARMDPASILSHSSVLMAVADPRVARILGDAVTDDGLRLVRAQDGAAIPKLLRSERFSLVLLQQGLKDCDALQLCRSLRSDASAIDKDVPIVLVRTGESPAEQQREAEAGITDWLIWPFSEEYARARVRAWVLREACRWRNAPVPADEERRLRALQQTGLLDTEAEERFDRYTRIAAALFDVPIALVSLVDRDRQWFKSRMGMDVSETTRDKAFCAHVILDSDVMQVPDALVDDRFADNPLVTDEPRIRFYAGAPLSLGDGSAVGTLCVIDHRARNLDQDQLQLLSDLAKLVERELQTNPSAPMS
;
A
#
# COMPACT_ATOMS: atom_id res chain seq x y z
N MET A 1 17.76 11.92 7.78
CA MET A 1 16.56 12.57 7.20
C MET A 1 16.12 13.76 8.04
N LEU A 2 15.83 14.89 7.40
CA LEU A 2 15.29 16.10 8.02
C LEU A 2 13.77 16.16 7.79
N VAL A 3 13.00 16.47 8.83
CA VAL A 3 11.55 16.71 8.74
C VAL A 3 11.25 18.08 9.34
N ARG A 4 10.49 18.92 8.64
CA ARG A 4 10.10 20.26 9.10
C ARG A 4 8.62 20.53 8.84
N PHE A 5 7.94 21.00 9.87
CA PHE A 5 6.52 21.32 9.81
C PHE A 5 6.29 22.78 9.40
N TRP A 6 5.56 22.99 8.32
CA TRP A 6 5.22 24.31 7.78
C TRP A 6 3.75 24.68 7.97
N GLY A 7 2.89 23.68 8.17
CA GLY A 7 1.52 23.83 8.64
C GLY A 7 1.05 22.54 9.27
N THR A 8 0.21 22.64 10.30
CA THR A 8 -0.11 21.54 11.23
C THR A 8 -1.59 21.38 11.50
N ARG A 9 -2.44 22.25 10.93
CA ARG A 9 -3.89 22.26 11.17
C ARG A 9 -4.68 21.56 10.11
N GLY A 10 -5.80 21.03 10.56
CA GLY A 10 -6.82 20.50 9.69
C GLY A 10 -7.89 21.49 9.30
N SER A 11 -8.61 21.14 8.24
CA SER A 11 -9.81 21.75 7.68
C SER A 11 -9.63 23.16 7.12
N ILE A 12 -9.11 24.11 7.90
CA ILE A 12 -8.90 25.51 7.49
C ILE A 12 -7.71 26.15 8.20
N ALA A 13 -7.08 27.13 7.55
CA ALA A 13 -6.09 27.97 8.20
C ALA A 13 -6.77 28.86 9.27
N LYS A 14 -6.13 28.96 10.44
CA LYS A 14 -6.58 29.80 11.55
C LYS A 14 -5.39 30.42 12.32
N PRO A 15 -4.63 31.33 11.68
CA PRO A 15 -3.64 32.12 12.41
C PRO A 15 -4.33 33.08 13.39
N GLY A 16 -3.77 33.25 14.57
CA GLY A 16 -4.31 34.15 15.60
C GLY A 16 -3.53 34.11 16.92
N PRO A 17 -3.84 35.00 17.87
CA PRO A 17 -3.13 35.08 19.15
C PRO A 17 -3.21 33.80 20.00
N SER A 18 -4.22 32.96 19.77
CA SER A 18 -4.43 31.70 20.51
C SER A 18 -3.75 30.49 19.84
N THR A 19 -3.01 30.71 18.76
CA THR A 19 -2.49 29.65 17.87
C THR A 19 -1.01 29.86 17.55
N VAL A 20 -0.30 30.57 18.41
CA VAL A 20 1.09 30.99 18.17
C VAL A 20 2.05 29.83 18.36
N ARG A 21 1.78 28.92 19.31
CA ARG A 21 2.70 27.82 19.65
C ARG A 21 2.71 26.73 18.61
N TYR A 22 1.53 26.28 18.17
CA TYR A 22 1.43 25.15 17.24
C TYR A 22 1.32 25.56 15.77
N GLY A 23 1.17 26.86 15.48
CA GLY A 23 1.01 27.40 14.14
C GLY A 23 -0.45 27.71 13.82
N GLY A 24 -0.75 28.23 12.62
CA GLY A 24 -2.08 28.61 12.10
C GLY A 24 -2.40 28.05 10.70
N ASN A 25 -1.39 27.63 9.95
CA ASN A 25 -1.44 27.09 8.61
C ASN A 25 -1.84 25.61 8.59
N THR A 26 -2.44 25.22 7.46
CA THR A 26 -2.87 23.86 7.17
C THR A 26 -1.74 22.99 6.64
N SER A 27 -1.96 21.68 6.72
CA SER A 27 -1.05 20.58 6.39
C SER A 27 0.00 20.87 5.32
N CYS A 28 1.26 20.98 5.76
CA CYS A 28 2.43 21.00 4.87
C CYS A 28 3.67 20.59 5.67
N VAL A 29 4.31 19.51 5.25
CA VAL A 29 5.53 19.00 5.89
C VAL A 29 6.63 18.86 4.83
N GLU A 30 7.79 19.45 5.11
CA GLU A 30 9.00 19.29 4.32
C GLU A 30 9.79 18.09 4.84
N LEU A 31 10.24 17.23 3.92
CA LEU A 31 11.15 16.14 4.17
C LEU A 31 12.36 16.25 3.23
N ARG A 32 13.56 16.07 3.78
CA ARG A 32 14.80 15.98 2.99
C ARG A 32 15.62 14.76 3.38
N SER A 33 15.98 13.95 2.39
CA SER A 33 16.95 12.87 2.54
C SER A 33 18.39 13.41 2.55
N SER A 34 19.34 12.58 2.98
CA SER A 34 20.76 12.92 2.90
C SER A 34 21.29 12.93 1.45
N GLY A 35 20.64 12.20 0.53
CA GLY A 35 20.90 12.27 -0.91
C GLY A 35 20.38 13.54 -1.58
N GLY A 36 19.65 14.39 -0.85
CA GLY A 36 19.20 15.70 -1.33
C GLY A 36 17.80 15.72 -1.96
N THR A 37 17.09 14.59 -1.98
CA THR A 37 15.69 14.53 -2.41
C THR A 37 14.81 15.39 -1.50
N LEU A 38 14.03 16.29 -2.11
CA LEU A 38 13.07 17.15 -1.43
C LEU A 38 11.64 16.64 -1.67
N VAL A 39 10.95 16.29 -0.60
CA VAL A 39 9.55 15.88 -0.61
C VAL A 39 8.72 16.81 0.25
N LEU A 40 7.58 17.24 -0.27
CA LEU A 40 6.51 17.91 0.45
C LEU A 40 5.39 16.89 0.68
N LEU A 41 4.97 16.71 1.93
CA LEU A 41 3.77 15.98 2.29
C LEU A 41 2.65 17.00 2.47
N ASP A 42 1.69 16.93 1.56
CA ASP A 42 0.66 17.93 1.30
C ASP A 42 1.18 19.34 0.94
N CYS A 43 0.29 20.10 0.31
CA CYS A 43 0.53 21.46 -0.17
C CYS A 43 -0.55 22.42 0.35
N GLY A 44 -0.87 22.31 1.64
CA GLY A 44 -1.72 23.24 2.36
C GLY A 44 -1.11 24.63 2.47
N THR A 45 -1.78 25.54 3.17
CA THR A 45 -1.36 26.95 3.31
C THR A 45 0.06 27.13 3.86
N GLY A 46 0.60 26.15 4.60
CA GLY A 46 2.00 26.14 5.04
C GLY A 46 3.02 26.15 3.88
N ALA A 47 2.63 25.67 2.71
CA ALA A 47 3.46 25.65 1.51
C ALA A 47 3.92 27.06 1.09
N HIS A 48 3.15 28.11 1.40
CA HIS A 48 3.59 29.47 1.13
C HIS A 48 4.91 29.80 1.85
N GLY A 49 4.99 29.51 3.16
CA GLY A 49 6.19 29.75 3.96
C GLY A 49 7.38 28.93 3.47
N LEU A 50 7.15 27.65 3.16
CA LEU A 50 8.17 26.76 2.60
C LEU A 50 8.68 27.30 1.25
N GLY A 51 7.78 27.71 0.36
CA GLY A 51 8.13 28.26 -0.95
C GLY A 51 9.06 29.47 -0.84
N GLN A 52 8.77 30.40 0.08
CA GLN A 52 9.63 31.57 0.32
C GLN A 52 11.02 31.17 0.84
N ALA A 53 11.08 30.18 1.75
CA ALA A 53 12.33 29.70 2.29
C ALA A 53 13.21 29.01 1.23
N LEU A 54 12.59 28.21 0.35
CA LEU A 54 13.28 27.56 -0.78
C LEU A 54 13.87 28.60 -1.74
N VAL A 55 13.10 29.61 -2.13
CA VAL A 55 13.57 30.68 -3.02
C VAL A 55 14.72 31.47 -2.38
N THR A 56 14.61 31.76 -1.09
CA THR A 56 15.63 32.53 -0.34
C THR A 56 16.93 31.74 -0.15
N SER A 57 16.89 30.41 -0.21
CA SER A 57 18.08 29.56 -0.07
C SER A 57 19.13 29.79 -1.16
N GLY A 58 18.75 30.37 -2.30
CA GLY A 58 19.64 30.64 -3.44
C GLY A 58 19.94 29.41 -4.31
N VAL A 59 19.37 28.24 -4.01
CA VAL A 59 19.48 27.03 -4.84
C VAL A 59 18.66 27.21 -6.12
N SER A 60 19.24 26.88 -7.28
CA SER A 60 18.57 26.92 -8.58
C SER A 60 19.22 25.90 -9.54
N PRO A 61 18.44 25.08 -10.28
CA PRO A 61 16.98 25.00 -10.23
C PRO A 61 16.46 24.39 -8.91
N LEU A 62 15.24 24.75 -8.51
CA LEU A 62 14.54 24.13 -7.37
C LEU A 62 13.66 23.00 -7.90
N ASN A 63 14.11 21.78 -7.67
CA ASN A 63 13.39 20.57 -8.04
C ASN A 63 12.89 19.84 -6.80
N GLY A 64 11.73 19.20 -6.89
CA GLY A 64 11.16 18.47 -5.77
C GLY A 64 9.87 17.71 -6.09
N HIS A 65 9.35 17.07 -5.06
CA HIS A 65 8.21 16.16 -5.12
C HIS A 65 7.14 16.60 -4.14
N ILE A 66 5.86 16.54 -4.52
CA ILE A 66 4.71 16.87 -3.68
C ILE A 66 3.81 15.63 -3.62
N LEU A 67 3.74 15.00 -2.45
CA LEU A 67 2.85 13.87 -2.17
C LEU A 67 1.58 14.40 -1.51
N ILE A 68 0.45 14.37 -2.20
CA ILE A 68 -0.85 14.86 -1.73
C ILE A 68 -1.69 13.68 -1.23
N GLY A 69 -2.04 13.68 0.06
CA GLY A 69 -2.85 12.61 0.65
C GLY A 69 -4.23 12.50 -0.01
N HIS A 70 -4.91 13.64 -0.18
CA HIS A 70 -6.14 13.80 -0.95
C HIS A 70 -6.38 15.29 -1.29
N THR A 71 -7.41 15.61 -2.07
CA THR A 71 -7.58 16.94 -2.67
C THR A 71 -8.53 17.88 -1.93
N HIS A 72 -8.79 17.67 -0.63
CA HIS A 72 -9.48 18.70 0.17
C HIS A 72 -8.60 19.95 0.29
N TRP A 73 -9.26 21.10 0.48
CA TRP A 73 -8.63 22.41 0.37
C TRP A 73 -7.45 22.61 1.31
N ASP A 74 -7.55 22.17 2.55
CA ASP A 74 -6.48 22.27 3.53
C ASP A 74 -5.18 21.54 3.13
N HIS A 75 -5.22 20.62 2.16
CA HIS A 75 -4.07 19.91 1.60
C HIS A 75 -3.55 20.48 0.28
N ILE A 76 -4.31 21.37 -0.38
CA ILE A 76 -3.94 21.88 -1.72
C ILE A 76 -4.01 23.40 -1.87
N GLN A 77 -4.55 24.12 -0.88
CA GLN A 77 -4.78 25.57 -0.94
C GLN A 77 -3.49 26.39 -1.01
N GLY A 78 -2.36 25.83 -0.57
CA GLY A 78 -1.04 26.46 -0.72
C GLY A 78 -0.43 26.29 -2.11
N PHE A 79 -0.92 25.35 -2.92
CA PHE A 79 -0.38 25.06 -4.25
C PHE A 79 -0.33 26.30 -5.16
N PRO A 80 -1.40 27.12 -5.31
CA PRO A 80 -1.34 28.35 -6.10
C PRO A 80 -0.40 29.43 -5.53
N PHE A 81 0.05 29.29 -4.29
CA PHE A 81 0.91 30.23 -3.58
C PHE A 81 2.32 29.69 -3.32
N PHE A 82 2.65 28.51 -3.88
CA PHE A 82 3.96 27.89 -3.77
C PHE A 82 4.91 28.51 -4.80
N ALA A 83 5.68 29.51 -4.37
CA ALA A 83 6.53 30.33 -5.24
C ALA A 83 7.42 29.54 -6.23
N PRO A 84 8.02 28.38 -5.88
CA PRO A 84 8.83 27.61 -6.81
C PRO A 84 8.11 27.20 -8.12
N LEU A 85 6.78 27.06 -8.14
CA LEU A 85 6.03 26.68 -9.34
C LEU A 85 6.01 27.80 -10.41
N PHE A 86 6.31 29.04 -10.02
CA PHE A 86 6.28 30.21 -10.90
C PHE A 86 7.65 30.53 -11.52
N ILE A 87 8.70 29.82 -11.11
CA ILE A 87 10.08 30.10 -11.54
C ILE A 87 10.44 29.18 -12.70
N ARG A 88 10.86 29.77 -13.82
CA ARG A 88 11.26 29.05 -15.03
C ARG A 88 12.51 28.21 -14.78
N GLY A 89 12.48 26.96 -15.26
CA GLY A 89 13.59 26.01 -15.12
C GLY A 89 13.50 25.11 -13.91
N ASN A 90 12.58 25.37 -12.98
CA ASN A 90 12.23 24.44 -11.91
C ASN A 90 11.41 23.27 -12.45
N GLU A 91 11.53 22.12 -11.81
CA GLU A 91 10.80 20.89 -12.14
C GLU A 91 10.16 20.29 -10.88
N TRP A 92 8.86 20.03 -10.93
CA TRP A 92 8.10 19.53 -9.80
C TRP A 92 7.23 18.33 -10.18
N HIS A 93 7.31 17.28 -9.37
CA HIS A 93 6.48 16.09 -9.52
C HIS A 93 5.40 16.11 -8.45
N VAL A 94 4.14 15.98 -8.86
CA VAL A 94 2.97 16.01 -7.98
C VAL A 94 2.30 14.65 -8.02
N TYR A 95 2.14 14.04 -6.87
CA TYR A 95 1.61 12.71 -6.69
C TYR A 95 0.36 12.78 -5.81
N GLY A 96 -0.62 11.93 -6.05
CA GLY A 96 -1.84 11.89 -5.25
C GLY A 96 -2.81 10.81 -5.71
N PRO A 97 -3.84 10.50 -4.91
CA PRO A 97 -4.80 9.45 -5.27
C PRO A 97 -5.54 9.79 -6.56
N ARG A 98 -5.68 8.79 -7.44
CA ARG A 98 -6.54 8.92 -8.63
C ARG A 98 -7.99 8.63 -8.31
N GLY A 99 -8.85 9.62 -8.49
CA GLY A 99 -10.30 9.40 -8.54
C GLY A 99 -10.72 8.76 -9.87
N VAL A 100 -11.91 8.14 -9.90
CA VAL A 100 -12.51 7.57 -11.14
C VAL A 100 -13.00 8.65 -12.11
N GLY A 101 -13.25 9.87 -11.61
CA GLY A 101 -13.80 10.98 -12.39
C GLY A 101 -12.74 11.92 -12.97
N SER A 102 -11.98 12.59 -12.10
CA SER A 102 -11.01 13.63 -12.50
C SER A 102 -9.60 13.22 -12.10
N SER A 103 -8.65 13.42 -13.01
CA SER A 103 -7.21 13.27 -12.74
C SER A 103 -6.75 14.23 -11.64
N LEU A 104 -5.61 13.95 -11.00
CA LEU A 104 -4.98 14.86 -10.04
C LEU A 104 -4.76 16.26 -10.64
N ARG A 105 -4.34 16.32 -11.90
CA ARG A 105 -4.16 17.57 -12.66
C ARG A 105 -5.46 18.37 -12.77
N GLU A 106 -6.57 17.72 -13.07
CA GLU A 106 -7.87 18.39 -13.19
C GLU A 106 -8.35 18.94 -11.85
N SER A 107 -8.19 18.16 -10.79
CA SER A 107 -8.52 18.59 -9.42
C SER A 107 -7.75 19.86 -9.02
N LEU A 108 -6.43 19.89 -9.27
CA LEU A 108 -5.61 21.06 -9.02
C LEU A 108 -5.92 22.23 -9.95
N SER A 109 -6.32 21.96 -11.20
CA SER A 109 -6.71 23.00 -12.15
C SER A 109 -7.98 23.75 -11.74
N GLY A 110 -8.89 23.09 -11.03
CA GLY A 110 -10.17 23.66 -10.61
C GLY A 110 -10.00 24.89 -9.71
N GLN A 111 -9.08 24.84 -8.75
CA GLN A 111 -8.76 25.98 -7.88
C GLN A 111 -7.97 27.10 -8.57
N MET A 112 -7.42 26.83 -9.77
CA MET A 112 -6.65 27.78 -10.56
C MET A 112 -7.41 28.28 -11.80
N GLN A 113 -8.74 28.14 -11.82
CA GLN A 113 -9.58 28.78 -12.81
C GLN A 113 -9.60 30.30 -12.59
N SER A 114 -9.71 31.07 -13.68
CA SER A 114 -9.63 32.55 -13.65
C SER A 114 -10.64 33.23 -12.72
N SER A 115 -11.73 32.55 -12.36
CA SER A 115 -12.71 33.02 -11.37
C SER A 115 -12.19 33.00 -9.92
N TYR A 116 -11.23 32.13 -9.61
CA TYR A 116 -10.68 31.93 -8.27
C TYR A 116 -9.22 32.39 -8.16
N PHE A 117 -8.45 32.27 -9.25
CA PHE A 117 -7.03 32.60 -9.26
C PHE A 117 -6.60 33.13 -10.65
N PRO A 118 -5.74 34.15 -10.72
CA PRO A 118 -5.45 34.85 -11.98
C PRO A 118 -4.51 34.11 -12.95
N ILE A 119 -3.89 33.00 -12.52
CA ILE A 119 -2.90 32.25 -13.29
C ILE A 119 -3.36 30.81 -13.41
N THR A 120 -3.46 30.29 -14.64
CA THR A 120 -3.81 28.88 -14.87
C THR A 120 -2.59 27.97 -14.75
N LEU A 121 -2.79 26.66 -14.58
CA LEU A 121 -1.68 25.68 -14.56
C LEU A 121 -0.76 25.75 -15.79
N LYS A 122 -1.28 26.18 -16.95
CA LYS A 122 -0.50 26.30 -18.19
C LYS A 122 0.44 27.51 -18.22
N GLU A 123 0.19 28.47 -17.34
CA GLU A 123 0.94 29.73 -17.24
C GLU A 123 2.01 29.67 -16.13
N LEU A 124 2.12 28.55 -15.43
CA LEU A 124 3.19 28.31 -14.45
C LEU A 124 4.56 28.25 -15.14
N GLY A 125 5.58 28.76 -14.44
CA GLY A 125 6.95 28.83 -14.95
C GLY A 125 7.69 27.50 -14.87
N ALA A 126 7.37 26.69 -13.86
CA ALA A 126 7.96 25.37 -13.64
C ALA A 126 7.35 24.30 -14.54
N THR A 127 8.14 23.27 -14.84
CA THR A 127 7.65 22.04 -15.47
C THR A 127 6.98 21.16 -14.42
N LEU A 128 5.73 20.76 -14.65
CA LEU A 128 4.96 19.93 -13.73
C LEU A 128 4.68 18.54 -14.29
N HIS A 129 4.98 17.52 -13.51
CA HIS A 129 4.66 16.12 -13.79
C HIS A 129 3.60 15.64 -12.79
N TYR A 130 2.52 15.04 -13.27
CA TYR A 130 1.44 14.54 -12.41
C TYR A 130 1.46 13.01 -12.40
N HIS A 131 1.39 12.44 -11.21
CA HIS A 131 1.45 11.01 -10.96
C HIS A 131 0.23 10.60 -10.16
N ASP A 132 -0.69 9.96 -10.85
CA ASP A 132 -1.87 9.36 -10.26
C ASP A 132 -1.46 8.07 -9.53
N LEU A 133 -1.69 8.01 -8.22
CA LEU A 133 -1.25 6.91 -7.36
C LEU A 133 -2.42 6.04 -6.87
N VAL A 134 -2.09 4.76 -6.73
CA VAL A 134 -2.86 3.76 -5.99
C VAL A 134 -2.03 3.24 -4.81
N GLU A 135 -2.58 2.29 -4.05
CA GLU A 135 -1.84 1.57 -3.03
C GLU A 135 -0.74 0.70 -3.65
N GLY A 136 0.48 0.75 -3.11
CA GLY A 136 1.64 0.06 -3.67
C GLY A 136 2.97 0.68 -3.23
N THR A 137 4.00 0.52 -4.06
CA THR A 137 5.35 1.06 -3.85
C THR A 137 5.81 1.91 -5.03
N LEU A 138 6.68 2.88 -4.78
CA LEU A 138 7.39 3.67 -5.80
C LEU A 138 8.71 4.21 -5.25
N GLU A 139 9.60 4.64 -6.14
CA GLU A 139 10.86 5.29 -5.78
C GLU A 139 10.80 6.79 -6.08
N ILE A 140 11.29 7.61 -5.15
CA ILE A 140 11.42 9.06 -5.32
C ILE A 140 12.85 9.44 -4.98
N GLY A 141 13.69 9.57 -6.00
CA GLY A 141 15.13 9.78 -5.83
C GLY A 141 15.75 8.63 -5.04
N ASP A 142 16.30 8.94 -3.87
CA ASP A 142 16.86 7.99 -2.89
C ASP A 142 15.87 7.53 -1.81
N ILE A 143 14.58 7.81 -1.96
CA ILE A 143 13.53 7.49 -0.98
C ILE A 143 12.61 6.40 -1.53
N HIS A 144 12.54 5.29 -0.80
CA HIS A 144 11.54 4.25 -1.02
C HIS A 144 10.21 4.68 -0.41
N VAL A 145 9.14 4.70 -1.21
CA VAL A 145 7.81 5.12 -0.76
C VAL A 145 6.82 3.96 -0.88
N THR A 146 6.15 3.63 0.22
CA THR A 146 4.98 2.75 0.23
C THR A 146 3.73 3.59 0.47
N THR A 147 2.70 3.40 -0.36
CA THR A 147 1.40 4.06 -0.24
C THR A 147 0.36 3.10 0.35
N GLN A 148 -0.59 3.61 1.13
CA GLN A 148 -1.72 2.82 1.64
C GLN A 148 -3.01 3.65 1.62
N TYR A 149 -4.13 3.07 1.18
CA TYR A 149 -5.43 3.74 1.30
C TYR A 149 -5.87 3.89 2.77
N LEU A 150 -6.13 5.12 3.18
CA LEU A 150 -6.63 5.48 4.51
C LEU A 150 -8.16 5.45 4.57
N HIS A 151 -8.69 5.51 5.79
CA HIS A 151 -10.13 5.58 6.03
C HIS A 151 -10.59 7.03 6.11
N HIS A 152 -11.07 7.55 4.99
CA HIS A 152 -11.52 8.94 4.87
C HIS A 152 -12.73 9.02 3.92
N PRO A 153 -13.58 10.08 4.02
CA PRO A 153 -14.72 10.29 3.11
C PRO A 153 -14.34 10.52 1.64
N ALA A 154 -13.09 10.93 1.39
CA ALA A 154 -12.49 10.95 0.06
C ALA A 154 -11.43 9.85 -0.05
N LEU A 155 -11.13 9.42 -1.28
CA LEU A 155 -10.02 8.49 -1.53
C LEU A 155 -8.71 9.15 -1.10
N THR A 156 -8.05 8.57 -0.10
CA THR A 156 -6.92 9.20 0.59
C THR A 156 -5.77 8.21 0.74
N LEU A 157 -4.54 8.67 0.51
CA LEU A 157 -3.32 7.87 0.67
C LEU A 157 -2.51 8.36 1.88
N GLY A 158 -2.00 7.40 2.65
CA GLY A 158 -0.89 7.59 3.57
C GLY A 158 0.42 7.19 2.90
N TYR A 159 1.52 7.77 3.36
CA TYR A 159 2.86 7.56 2.80
C TYR A 159 3.84 7.08 3.87
N ARG A 160 4.48 5.94 3.63
CA ARG A 160 5.63 5.46 4.40
C ARG A 160 6.87 5.69 3.56
N LEU A 161 7.79 6.48 4.08
CA LEU A 161 9.01 6.92 3.40
C LEU A 161 10.23 6.35 4.14
N GLU A 162 11.08 5.64 3.41
CA GLU A 162 12.26 4.97 3.94
C GLU A 162 13.50 5.46 3.19
N ALA A 163 14.38 6.15 3.91
CA ALA A 163 15.66 6.66 3.42
C ALA A 163 16.59 6.97 4.61
N ASP A 164 17.89 7.10 4.37
CA ASP A 164 18.90 7.36 5.42
C ASP A 164 18.85 6.35 6.61
N GLY A 165 18.30 5.16 6.39
CA GLY A 165 18.07 4.19 7.46
C GLY A 165 16.95 4.51 8.44
N VAL A 166 16.14 5.52 8.16
CA VAL A 166 15.01 5.91 9.01
C VAL A 166 13.71 5.74 8.25
N THR A 167 12.64 5.49 8.99
CA THR A 167 11.29 5.41 8.43
C THR A 167 10.41 6.52 8.98
N VAL A 168 9.79 7.29 8.08
CA VAL A 168 8.77 8.30 8.39
C VAL A 168 7.45 7.86 7.80
N VAL A 169 6.37 7.88 8.58
CA VAL A 169 5.02 7.61 8.07
C VAL A 169 4.16 8.86 8.23
N TYR A 170 3.57 9.30 7.13
CA TYR A 170 2.58 10.36 7.05
C TYR A 170 1.19 9.76 6.86
N SER A 171 0.38 9.82 7.89
CA SER A 171 -0.95 9.19 7.95
C SER A 171 -1.96 10.16 8.57
N THR A 172 -2.22 11.24 7.86
CA THR A 172 -3.23 12.24 8.25
C THR A 172 -4.57 11.90 7.60
N ASP A 173 -5.67 12.46 8.12
CA ASP A 173 -7.01 12.27 7.54
C ASP A 173 -7.41 10.79 7.52
N HIS A 174 -7.13 10.12 8.63
CA HIS A 174 -7.49 8.73 8.87
C HIS A 174 -8.50 8.66 10.00
N GLU A 175 -9.61 7.95 9.79
CA GLU A 175 -10.57 7.59 10.81
C GLU A 175 -10.37 6.13 11.28
N PRO A 176 -10.48 5.83 12.58
CA PRO A 176 -10.46 4.47 13.09
C PRO A 176 -11.52 3.59 12.38
N HIS A 177 -11.14 2.40 11.93
CA HIS A 177 -12.07 1.45 11.31
C HIS A 177 -13.00 0.82 12.36
N SER A 178 -12.43 0.43 13.50
CA SER A 178 -13.20 0.01 14.66
C SER A 178 -13.56 1.20 15.54
N THR A 179 -14.68 1.11 16.26
CA THR A 179 -15.09 2.17 17.18
C THR A 179 -14.01 2.33 18.26
N PRO A 180 -13.45 3.54 18.44
CA PRO A 180 -12.47 3.80 19.48
C PRO A 180 -12.98 3.37 20.85
N ARG A 181 -12.11 2.72 21.60
CA ARG A 181 -12.43 2.25 22.95
C ARG A 181 -12.24 3.40 23.94
N VAL A 182 -12.75 3.21 25.15
CA VAL A 182 -12.35 4.06 26.27
C VAL A 182 -10.84 3.93 26.46
N ALA A 183 -10.15 5.06 26.49
CA ALA A 183 -8.70 5.16 26.53
C ALA A 183 -8.08 4.24 27.59
N GLY A 184 -7.07 3.45 27.19
CA GLY A 184 -6.33 2.54 28.08
C GLY A 184 -6.82 1.10 28.07
N SER A 185 -7.71 0.73 27.15
CA SER A 185 -8.05 -0.67 26.89
C SER A 185 -6.87 -1.38 26.22
N ARG A 186 -6.33 -2.46 26.82
CA ARG A 186 -5.18 -3.22 26.27
C ARG A 186 -5.56 -4.20 25.14
N ALA A 187 -6.76 -4.07 24.59
CA ALA A 187 -7.19 -4.98 23.54
C ALA A 187 -6.50 -4.63 22.22
N PRO A 188 -6.11 -5.64 21.41
CA PRO A 188 -5.46 -5.39 20.14
C PRO A 188 -6.37 -4.62 19.17
N PRO A 189 -5.79 -3.96 18.14
CA PRO A 189 -6.55 -3.42 17.02
C PRO A 189 -7.45 -4.50 16.40
N ALA A 190 -8.61 -4.11 15.87
CA ALA A 190 -9.57 -5.02 15.27
C ALA A 190 -9.78 -4.70 13.78
N GLY A 191 -10.03 -5.73 12.97
CA GLY A 191 -10.28 -5.59 11.54
C GLY A 191 -9.14 -4.83 10.83
N GLU A 192 -9.51 -3.87 9.99
CA GLU A 192 -8.57 -3.05 9.22
C GLU A 192 -7.63 -2.18 10.07
N ASP A 193 -7.92 -1.91 11.36
CA ASP A 193 -6.97 -1.19 12.22
C ASP A 193 -5.68 -2.01 12.45
N VAL A 194 -5.74 -3.35 12.34
CA VAL A 194 -4.53 -4.21 12.37
C VAL A 194 -3.63 -3.92 11.18
N ARG A 195 -4.23 -3.77 9.99
CA ARG A 195 -3.51 -3.45 8.77
C ARG A 195 -2.94 -2.04 8.83
N HIS A 196 -3.71 -1.10 9.37
CA HIS A 196 -3.23 0.25 9.64
C HIS A 196 -2.02 0.25 10.58
N ALA A 197 -2.09 -0.45 11.72
CA ALA A 197 -0.97 -0.58 12.66
C ALA A 197 0.29 -1.18 12.01
N ARG A 198 0.15 -2.16 11.10
CA ARG A 198 1.29 -2.72 10.34
C ARG A 198 1.96 -1.69 9.44
N PHE A 199 1.18 -0.81 8.80
CA PHE A 199 1.73 0.28 7.99
C PHE A 199 2.58 1.25 8.83
N LEU A 200 2.19 1.49 10.08
CA LEU A 200 2.92 2.32 11.04
C LEU A 200 4.13 1.61 11.68
N ALA A 201 4.26 0.29 11.51
CA ALA A 201 5.15 -0.54 12.32
C ALA A 201 6.62 -0.08 12.28
N ASP A 202 7.22 -0.05 13.47
CA ASP A 202 8.65 0.24 13.73
C ASP A 202 9.17 1.58 13.16
N ALA A 203 8.26 2.50 12.82
CA ALA A 203 8.62 3.79 12.27
C ALA A 203 9.39 4.66 13.28
N ASP A 204 10.41 5.37 12.79
CA ASP A 204 11.18 6.32 13.57
C ASP A 204 10.39 7.61 13.88
N LEU A 205 9.43 7.94 13.02
CA LEU A 205 8.45 9.00 13.19
C LEU A 205 7.14 8.62 12.49
N VAL A 206 6.02 8.73 13.21
CA VAL A 206 4.68 8.76 12.61
C VAL A 206 4.08 10.15 12.81
N ILE A 207 3.63 10.76 11.72
CA ILE A 207 2.82 11.98 11.70
C ILE A 207 1.39 11.52 11.48
N HIS A 208 0.57 11.59 12.53
CA HIS A 208 -0.77 11.00 12.52
C HIS A 208 -1.84 12.05 12.79
N ASP A 209 -2.99 11.89 12.14
CA ASP A 209 -4.20 12.63 12.47
C ASP A 209 -4.56 12.47 13.97
N ALA A 210 -4.81 13.58 14.65
CA ALA A 210 -5.28 13.59 16.02
C ALA A 210 -6.31 14.70 16.24
N GLN A 211 -7.19 14.91 15.26
CA GLN A 211 -8.08 16.06 15.25
C GLN A 211 -9.12 16.00 16.38
N TYR A 212 -9.50 14.83 16.89
CA TYR A 212 -10.53 14.71 17.92
C TYR A 212 -10.03 14.06 19.21
N THR A 213 -10.86 14.14 20.24
CA THR A 213 -10.77 13.31 21.44
C THR A 213 -11.81 12.20 21.37
N THR A 214 -11.62 11.14 22.15
CA THR A 214 -12.59 10.03 22.23
C THR A 214 -13.99 10.50 22.65
N ALA A 215 -14.09 11.56 23.46
CA ALA A 215 -15.38 12.14 23.87
C ALA A 215 -16.12 12.86 22.72
N GLU A 216 -15.39 13.36 21.71
CA GLU A 216 -15.96 14.07 20.57
C GLU A 216 -16.30 13.12 19.42
N PHE A 217 -15.63 11.96 19.35
CA PHE A 217 -15.62 11.09 18.17
C PHE A 217 -17.00 10.61 17.70
N SER A 218 -17.91 10.28 18.63
CA SER A 218 -19.24 9.79 18.25
C SER A 218 -20.04 10.80 17.41
N ALA A 219 -19.79 12.11 17.59
CA ALA A 219 -20.42 13.17 16.81
C ALA A 219 -19.65 13.53 15.52
N LYS A 220 -18.50 12.90 15.30
CA LYS A 220 -17.54 13.19 14.23
C LYS A 220 -17.27 12.00 13.30
N ARG A 221 -17.92 10.85 13.51
CA ARG A 221 -17.79 9.69 12.62
C ARG A 221 -18.13 10.06 11.18
N GLY A 222 -17.37 9.48 10.26
CA GLY A 222 -17.50 9.70 8.83
C GLY A 222 -16.99 11.07 8.43
N TRP A 223 -16.30 11.80 9.32
CA TRP A 223 -15.59 13.03 8.96
C TRP A 223 -14.15 12.71 8.56
N GLY A 224 -13.66 11.50 8.85
CA GLY A 224 -12.38 11.04 8.31
C GLY A 224 -11.17 11.38 9.17
N HIS A 225 -11.37 11.59 10.46
CA HIS A 225 -10.30 11.98 11.39
C HIS A 225 -10.27 11.08 12.63
N SER A 226 -9.11 11.06 13.27
CA SER A 226 -8.78 10.21 14.40
C SER A 226 -8.89 10.93 15.72
N THR A 227 -9.00 10.12 16.77
CA THR A 227 -8.79 10.60 18.12
C THR A 227 -7.31 10.57 18.46
N ALA A 228 -6.84 11.50 19.28
CA ALA A 228 -5.48 11.45 19.81
C ALA A 228 -5.21 10.15 20.57
N GLU A 229 -6.21 9.60 21.27
CA GLU A 229 -6.06 8.34 22.00
C GLU A 229 -5.87 7.14 21.06
N TYR A 230 -6.63 7.08 19.96
CA TYR A 230 -6.45 6.05 18.93
C TYR A 230 -5.05 6.11 18.30
N ALA A 231 -4.59 7.32 17.95
CA ALA A 231 -3.25 7.50 17.38
C ALA A 231 -2.15 6.98 18.33
N VAL A 232 -2.29 7.26 19.64
CA VAL A 232 -1.36 6.76 20.67
C VAL A 232 -1.43 5.24 20.81
N GLU A 233 -2.63 4.67 20.97
CA GLU A 233 -2.81 3.22 21.13
C GLU A 233 -2.24 2.46 19.94
N THR A 234 -2.52 2.92 18.72
CA THR A 234 -2.01 2.33 17.49
C THR A 234 -0.49 2.46 17.40
N ALA A 235 0.06 3.65 17.64
CA ALA A 235 1.51 3.88 17.59
C ALA A 235 2.28 3.04 18.61
N VAL A 236 1.79 2.93 19.85
CA VAL A 236 2.40 2.09 20.89
C VAL A 236 2.34 0.62 20.48
N SER A 237 1.20 0.15 19.98
CA SER A 237 1.05 -1.25 19.53
C SER A 237 1.94 -1.59 18.33
N ALA A 238 2.25 -0.60 17.49
CA ALA A 238 3.05 -0.72 16.29
C ALA A 238 4.57 -0.52 16.55
N GLY A 239 5.00 -0.28 17.79
CA GLY A 239 6.43 -0.08 18.10
C GLY A 239 6.99 1.24 17.56
N VAL A 240 6.14 2.24 17.34
CA VAL A 240 6.55 3.56 16.84
C VAL A 240 7.42 4.26 17.87
N ARG A 241 8.55 4.84 17.41
CA ARG A 241 9.48 5.56 18.30
C ARG A 241 8.97 6.94 18.69
N ARG A 242 8.51 7.70 17.72
CA ARG A 242 8.01 9.08 17.90
C ARG A 242 6.68 9.26 17.19
N LEU A 243 5.69 9.81 17.88
CA LEU A 243 4.38 10.14 17.34
C LEU A 243 4.17 11.66 17.39
N ALA A 244 4.05 12.27 16.22
CA ALA A 244 3.62 13.65 16.06
C ALA A 244 2.09 13.68 15.90
N LEU A 245 1.38 14.19 16.90
CA LEU A 245 -0.04 14.52 16.80
C LEU A 245 -0.18 15.71 15.84
N PHE A 246 -0.92 15.51 14.76
CA PHE A 246 -1.05 16.42 13.64
C PHE A 246 -2.53 16.65 13.30
N HIS A 247 -2.79 17.56 12.36
CA HIS A 247 -4.15 17.90 11.93
C HIS A 247 -4.99 18.53 13.04
N HIS A 248 -4.38 19.47 13.79
CA HIS A 248 -5.03 20.08 14.95
C HIS A 248 -6.36 20.73 14.56
N ASP A 249 -7.41 20.45 15.33
CA ASP A 249 -8.74 21.01 15.07
C ASP A 249 -8.67 22.55 15.06
N PRO A 250 -9.23 23.22 14.04
CA PRO A 250 -9.12 24.65 13.92
C PRO A 250 -9.78 25.38 15.10
N THR A 251 -10.72 24.78 15.83
CA THR A 251 -11.32 25.43 17.00
C THR A 251 -10.44 25.43 18.24
N ARG A 252 -9.36 24.65 18.28
CA ARG A 252 -8.46 24.55 19.44
C ARG A 252 -7.43 25.67 19.52
N ASP A 253 -7.28 26.18 20.73
CA ASP A 253 -6.15 27.04 21.12
C ASP A 253 -4.95 26.19 21.57
N ASP A 254 -3.81 26.87 21.77
CA ASP A 254 -2.58 26.21 22.17
C ASP A 254 -2.71 25.48 23.53
N GLU A 255 -3.50 26.00 24.48
CA GLU A 255 -3.72 25.35 25.77
C GLU A 255 -4.53 24.06 25.64
N ALA A 256 -5.51 24.01 24.73
CA ALA A 256 -6.27 22.81 24.43
C ALA A 256 -5.39 21.73 23.81
N VAL A 257 -4.49 22.11 22.89
CA VAL A 257 -3.50 21.18 22.32
C VAL A 257 -2.55 20.67 23.41
N ASP A 258 -2.09 21.52 24.34
CA ASP A 258 -1.25 21.09 25.47
C ASP A 258 -1.96 20.01 26.33
N ARG A 259 -3.25 20.19 26.60
CA ARG A 259 -4.04 19.22 27.37
C ARG A 259 -4.14 17.86 26.65
N ILE A 260 -4.29 17.87 25.33
CA ILE A 260 -4.30 16.64 24.52
C ILE A 260 -2.94 15.95 24.59
N VAL A 261 -1.84 16.70 24.42
CA VAL A 261 -0.48 16.14 24.51
C VAL A 261 -0.21 15.56 25.90
N ALA A 262 -0.65 16.23 26.97
CA ALA A 262 -0.53 15.71 28.34
C ALA A 262 -1.29 14.38 28.49
N GLY A 263 -2.56 14.32 28.07
CA GLY A 263 -3.36 13.10 28.12
C GLY A 263 -2.79 11.96 27.26
N ALA A 264 -2.22 12.29 26.10
CA ALA A 264 -1.55 11.34 25.22
C ALA A 264 -0.31 10.71 25.88
N ARG A 265 0.53 11.52 26.54
CA ARG A 265 1.71 11.03 27.29
C ARG A 265 1.33 10.17 28.48
N ASP A 266 0.28 10.55 29.21
CA ASP A 266 -0.26 9.73 30.30
C ASP A 266 -0.80 8.38 29.78
N LEU A 267 -1.40 8.36 28.59
CA LEU A 267 -1.86 7.14 27.94
C LEU A 267 -0.68 6.22 27.55
N VAL A 268 0.39 6.74 26.96
CA VAL A 268 1.61 5.96 26.68
C VAL A 268 2.13 5.29 27.95
N ALA A 269 2.25 6.04 29.05
CA ALA A 269 2.72 5.52 30.33
C ALA A 269 1.82 4.39 30.87
N ARG A 270 0.50 4.52 30.72
CA ARG A 270 -0.46 3.46 31.11
C ARG A 270 -0.38 2.21 30.24
N LEU A 271 -0.08 2.36 28.96
CA LEU A 271 0.10 1.23 28.03
C LEU A 271 1.45 0.52 28.24
N GLY A 272 2.40 1.17 28.92
CA GLY A 272 3.76 0.65 29.13
C GLY A 272 4.61 0.70 27.87
N GLY A 273 4.36 1.68 26.99
CA GLY A 273 5.17 1.93 25.80
C GLY A 273 6.22 3.02 26.02
N ASP A 274 7.23 3.04 25.15
CA ASP A 274 8.32 4.03 25.17
C ASP A 274 8.17 5.08 24.04
N THR A 275 7.02 5.11 23.35
CA THR A 275 6.75 6.05 22.26
C THR A 275 6.77 7.49 22.75
N GLU A 276 7.65 8.32 22.21
CA GLU A 276 7.67 9.75 22.50
C GLU A 276 6.51 10.44 21.75
N VAL A 277 5.61 11.10 22.47
CA VAL A 277 4.46 11.80 21.89
C VAL A 277 4.60 13.32 22.06
N PHE A 278 4.34 14.05 20.98
CA PHE A 278 4.29 15.50 20.94
C PHE A 278 3.26 16.00 19.92
N ALA A 279 2.81 17.25 20.05
CA ALA A 279 2.03 17.90 19.00
C ALA A 279 2.97 18.57 18.00
N ALA A 280 2.75 18.34 16.71
CA ALA A 280 3.48 19.02 15.66
C ALA A 280 3.22 20.53 15.73
N ALA A 281 4.26 21.33 15.56
CA ALA A 281 4.20 22.78 15.59
C ALA A 281 4.87 23.40 14.35
N GLU A 282 4.30 24.49 13.82
CA GLU A 282 4.95 25.24 12.75
C GLU A 282 6.36 25.69 13.12
N GLY A 283 7.30 25.52 12.19
CA GLY A 283 8.70 25.81 12.40
C GLY A 283 9.46 24.74 13.18
N GLN A 284 8.79 23.72 13.72
CA GLN A 284 9.46 22.59 14.36
C GLN A 284 10.25 21.79 13.33
N VAL A 285 11.50 21.47 13.68
CA VAL A 285 12.45 20.72 12.86
C VAL A 285 12.89 19.48 13.62
N LEU A 286 12.90 18.33 12.97
CA LEU A 286 13.36 17.05 13.48
C LEU A 286 14.47 16.52 12.59
N GLU A 287 15.61 16.20 13.19
CA GLU A 287 16.67 15.42 12.55
C GLU A 287 16.55 13.97 13.00
N LEU A 288 16.29 13.08 12.05
CA LEU A 288 16.12 11.66 12.27
C LEU A 288 17.40 10.94 11.82
N ASN A 289 18.10 10.32 12.77
CA ASN A 289 19.33 9.56 12.55
C ASN A 289 19.22 8.21 13.30
N ARG A 290 19.49 7.07 12.64
CA ARG A 290 19.72 5.79 13.34
C ARG A 290 21.19 5.65 13.74
N LYS A 291 21.44 5.15 14.96
CA LYS A 291 22.78 4.88 15.50
C LYS A 291 23.41 3.54 15.05
N SER A 292 22.84 2.82 14.09
CA SER A 292 23.38 1.54 13.63
C SER A 292 23.29 1.37 12.12
N ALA A 293 24.31 0.70 11.58
CA ALA A 293 24.58 0.56 10.16
C ALA A 293 23.35 0.03 9.40
N VAL A 294 23.04 0.74 8.33
CA VAL A 294 21.94 0.45 7.42
C VAL A 294 22.53 -0.40 6.30
N THR A 295 22.02 -1.61 6.13
CA THR A 295 22.19 -2.35 4.88
C THR A 295 21.64 -1.48 3.75
N PRO A 296 22.39 -1.24 2.66
CA PRO A 296 21.90 -0.45 1.53
C PRO A 296 20.50 -0.94 1.10
N LEU A 297 19.59 -0.02 0.83
CA LEU A 297 18.33 -0.35 0.17
C LEU A 297 18.68 -1.08 -1.13
N ALA A 298 18.20 -2.32 -1.26
CA ALA A 298 18.42 -3.16 -2.42
C ALA A 298 18.00 -2.44 -3.71
N GLU A 299 18.72 -2.72 -4.81
CA GLU A 299 18.46 -2.16 -6.13
C GLU A 299 17.00 -2.37 -6.56
N SER A 300 16.37 -1.26 -6.99
CA SER A 300 15.02 -1.13 -7.57
C SER A 300 13.97 -2.20 -7.21
N ARG A 301 13.17 -1.92 -6.18
CA ARG A 301 11.87 -2.59 -5.98
C ARG A 301 10.87 -1.98 -6.97
N GLU A 302 10.27 -2.78 -7.86
CA GLU A 302 9.45 -2.21 -8.95
C GLU A 302 8.26 -1.38 -8.43
N GLU A 303 7.89 -0.36 -9.22
CA GLU A 303 6.84 0.60 -8.88
C GLU A 303 5.44 0.05 -9.18
N THR A 304 4.66 -0.30 -8.15
CA THR A 304 3.27 -0.77 -8.30
C THR A 304 2.25 0.35 -8.09
N ALA A 305 2.65 1.46 -7.46
CA ALA A 305 1.74 2.53 -7.11
C ALA A 305 1.22 3.36 -8.30
N ARG A 306 1.75 3.18 -9.53
CA ARG A 306 1.38 4.00 -10.72
C ARG A 306 0.38 3.31 -11.67
N MET A 307 -0.28 2.24 -11.24
CA MET A 307 -1.25 1.50 -12.05
C MET A 307 -2.53 2.31 -12.33
N ASP A 308 -3.22 2.02 -13.45
CA ASP A 308 -4.50 2.66 -13.80
C ASP A 308 -5.69 2.00 -13.06
N PRO A 309 -6.35 2.70 -12.10
CA PRO A 309 -7.48 2.16 -11.36
C PRO A 309 -8.76 1.98 -12.19
N ALA A 310 -8.91 2.66 -13.33
CA ALA A 310 -10.15 2.60 -14.12
C ALA A 310 -10.34 1.23 -14.79
N SER A 311 -9.25 0.61 -15.26
CA SER A 311 -9.28 -0.75 -15.83
C SER A 311 -9.76 -1.75 -14.77
N ILE A 312 -9.16 -1.66 -13.58
CA ILE A 312 -9.46 -2.48 -12.41
C ILE A 312 -10.94 -2.43 -12.01
N LEU A 313 -11.52 -1.22 -11.90
CA LEU A 313 -12.88 -1.06 -11.40
C LEU A 313 -13.92 -1.60 -12.37
N SER A 314 -13.69 -1.44 -13.68
CA SER A 314 -14.65 -1.90 -14.70
C SER A 314 -14.78 -3.42 -14.81
N HIS A 315 -13.78 -4.17 -14.34
CA HIS A 315 -13.79 -5.64 -14.33
C HIS A 315 -14.15 -6.24 -12.96
N SER A 316 -14.31 -5.40 -11.93
CA SER A 316 -14.57 -5.85 -10.57
C SER A 316 -16.06 -6.01 -10.28
N SER A 317 -16.39 -7.04 -9.49
CA SER A 317 -17.76 -7.38 -9.08
C SER A 317 -17.92 -7.28 -7.56
N VAL A 318 -19.07 -6.74 -7.13
CA VAL A 318 -19.43 -6.60 -5.71
C VAL A 318 -20.67 -7.44 -5.42
N LEU A 319 -20.57 -8.34 -4.44
CA LEU A 319 -21.72 -9.07 -3.90
C LEU A 319 -22.34 -8.26 -2.76
N MET A 320 -23.62 -7.96 -2.85
CA MET A 320 -24.34 -7.22 -1.81
C MET A 320 -25.55 -7.99 -1.29
N ALA A 321 -25.55 -8.25 0.02
CA ALA A 321 -26.67 -8.79 0.77
C ALA A 321 -27.11 -7.76 1.83
N VAL A 322 -27.98 -6.83 1.44
CA VAL A 322 -28.47 -5.74 2.30
C VAL A 322 -29.99 -5.68 2.19
N ALA A 323 -30.67 -5.84 3.33
CA ALA A 323 -32.12 -5.94 3.42
C ALA A 323 -32.83 -4.59 3.59
N ASP A 324 -32.19 -3.58 4.21
CA ASP A 324 -32.76 -2.23 4.29
C ASP A 324 -32.76 -1.59 2.89
N PRO A 325 -33.93 -1.27 2.30
CA PRO A 325 -34.01 -0.75 0.93
C PRO A 325 -33.32 0.60 0.73
N ARG A 326 -33.25 1.44 1.76
CA ARG A 326 -32.59 2.75 1.67
C ARG A 326 -31.07 2.56 1.61
N VAL A 327 -30.55 1.70 2.48
CA VAL A 327 -29.11 1.39 2.53
C VAL A 327 -28.69 0.65 1.25
N ALA A 328 -29.50 -0.32 0.80
CA ALA A 328 -29.24 -1.08 -0.43
C ALA A 328 -29.34 -0.24 -1.71
N ARG A 329 -30.05 0.91 -1.66
CA ARG A 329 -30.05 1.89 -2.75
C ARG A 329 -28.76 2.69 -2.74
N ILE A 330 -28.41 3.33 -1.62
CA ILE A 330 -27.19 4.15 -1.49
C ILE A 330 -25.93 3.34 -1.83
N LEU A 331 -25.80 2.12 -1.29
CA LEU A 331 -24.68 1.23 -1.62
C LEU A 331 -24.73 0.73 -3.06
N GLY A 332 -25.93 0.57 -3.61
CA GLY A 332 -26.10 0.21 -5.01
C GLY A 332 -25.56 1.28 -5.94
N ASP A 333 -26.02 2.51 -5.72
CA ASP A 333 -25.64 3.71 -6.47
C ASP A 333 -24.11 3.92 -6.35
N ALA A 334 -23.57 3.85 -5.13
CA ALA A 334 -22.13 3.95 -4.87
C ALA A 334 -21.27 2.91 -5.61
N VAL A 335 -21.78 1.69 -5.83
CA VAL A 335 -21.07 0.65 -6.61
C VAL A 335 -21.21 0.93 -8.11
N THR A 336 -22.44 1.15 -8.61
CA THR A 336 -22.69 1.23 -10.06
C THR A 336 -22.14 2.50 -10.70
N ASP A 337 -22.07 3.61 -9.96
CA ASP A 337 -21.55 4.89 -10.46
C ASP A 337 -20.04 4.88 -10.74
N ASP A 338 -19.34 3.85 -10.27
CA ASP A 338 -17.93 3.58 -10.59
C ASP A 338 -17.73 2.51 -11.67
N GLY A 339 -18.81 2.09 -12.33
CA GLY A 339 -18.76 1.06 -13.35
C GLY A 339 -18.53 -0.36 -12.82
N LEU A 340 -18.61 -0.56 -11.50
CA LEU A 340 -18.48 -1.87 -10.86
C LEU A 340 -19.74 -2.72 -11.12
N ARG A 341 -19.56 -4.03 -11.32
CA ARG A 341 -20.67 -4.96 -11.49
C ARG A 341 -21.28 -5.31 -10.13
N LEU A 342 -22.52 -4.88 -9.89
CA LEU A 342 -23.25 -5.21 -8.67
C LEU A 342 -24.08 -6.50 -8.82
N VAL A 343 -23.89 -7.45 -7.91
CA VAL A 343 -24.73 -8.66 -7.78
C VAL A 343 -25.42 -8.63 -6.41
N ARG A 344 -26.74 -8.86 -6.40
CA ARG A 344 -27.56 -8.80 -5.18
C ARG A 344 -27.96 -10.19 -4.71
N ALA A 345 -27.74 -10.49 -3.43
CA ALA A 345 -28.27 -11.67 -2.76
C ALA A 345 -29.55 -11.30 -1.99
N GLN A 346 -30.60 -12.11 -2.15
CA GLN A 346 -31.90 -11.87 -1.52
C GLN A 346 -31.93 -12.32 -0.04
N ASP A 347 -31.11 -13.31 0.31
CA ASP A 347 -31.01 -13.87 1.66
C ASP A 347 -29.62 -14.48 1.90
N GLY A 348 -29.36 -14.90 3.15
CA GLY A 348 -28.08 -15.50 3.52
C GLY A 348 -27.77 -16.83 2.83
N ALA A 349 -28.81 -17.58 2.44
CA ALA A 349 -28.64 -18.91 1.82
C ALA A 349 -28.17 -18.82 0.35
N ALA A 350 -28.43 -17.70 -0.32
CA ALA A 350 -27.94 -17.45 -1.68
C ALA A 350 -26.44 -17.12 -1.72
N ILE A 351 -25.86 -16.56 -0.64
CA ILE A 351 -24.49 -16.03 -0.63
C ILE A 351 -23.43 -17.09 -0.97
N PRO A 352 -23.38 -18.27 -0.30
CA PRO A 352 -22.37 -19.27 -0.62
C PRO A 352 -22.50 -19.84 -2.04
N LYS A 353 -23.71 -19.83 -2.60
CA LYS A 353 -23.95 -20.32 -3.98
C LYS A 353 -23.38 -19.35 -5.01
N LEU A 354 -23.62 -18.06 -4.81
CA LEU A 354 -23.10 -17.00 -5.68
C LEU A 354 -21.57 -16.96 -5.65
N LEU A 355 -20.98 -16.97 -4.45
CA LEU A 355 -19.53 -16.94 -4.26
C LEU A 355 -18.79 -18.12 -4.93
N ARG A 356 -19.44 -19.29 -5.05
CA ARG A 356 -18.89 -20.44 -5.78
C ARG A 356 -19.10 -20.38 -7.29
N SER A 357 -20.06 -19.58 -7.76
CA SER A 357 -20.41 -19.50 -9.18
C SER A 357 -19.65 -18.42 -9.94
N GLU A 358 -19.25 -17.37 -9.26
CA GLU A 358 -18.50 -16.25 -9.84
C GLU A 358 -17.59 -15.62 -8.78
N ARG A 359 -16.52 -14.96 -9.23
CA ARG A 359 -15.61 -14.24 -8.34
C ARG A 359 -16.15 -12.85 -8.00
N PHE A 360 -15.74 -12.35 -6.84
CA PHE A 360 -16.08 -11.03 -6.32
C PHE A 360 -14.87 -10.36 -5.70
N SER A 361 -14.75 -9.05 -5.91
CA SER A 361 -13.71 -8.20 -5.33
C SER A 361 -14.12 -7.62 -3.97
N LEU A 362 -15.40 -7.70 -3.61
CA LEU A 362 -15.94 -7.19 -2.35
C LEU A 362 -17.27 -7.87 -2.02
N VAL A 363 -17.49 -8.15 -0.73
CA VAL A 363 -18.77 -8.65 -0.21
C VAL A 363 -19.31 -7.68 0.86
N LEU A 364 -20.51 -7.15 0.64
CA LEU A 364 -21.24 -6.28 1.57
C LEU A 364 -22.38 -7.07 2.23
N LEU A 365 -22.32 -7.25 3.56
CA LEU A 365 -23.28 -8.04 4.32
C LEU A 365 -23.96 -7.19 5.39
N GLN A 366 -25.29 -7.13 5.42
CA GLN A 366 -26.00 -6.46 6.51
C GLN A 366 -26.05 -7.32 7.78
N GLN A 367 -25.84 -6.70 8.94
CA GLN A 367 -26.06 -7.33 10.24
C GLN A 367 -27.55 -7.68 10.43
N GLY A 368 -27.83 -8.89 10.89
CA GLY A 368 -29.20 -9.35 11.15
C GLY A 368 -30.00 -9.70 9.89
N LEU A 369 -29.34 -10.05 8.79
CA LEU A 369 -30.00 -10.65 7.63
C LEU A 369 -30.85 -11.86 8.04
N LYS A 370 -32.04 -11.97 7.45
CA LYS A 370 -32.95 -13.08 7.73
C LYS A 370 -32.27 -14.41 7.36
N ASP A 371 -32.44 -15.40 8.24
CA ASP A 371 -31.92 -16.76 8.08
C ASP A 371 -30.39 -16.81 7.88
N CYS A 372 -29.66 -15.82 8.44
CA CYS A 372 -28.22 -15.68 8.29
C CYS A 372 -27.57 -15.19 9.59
N ASP A 373 -26.75 -16.03 10.22
CA ASP A 373 -25.75 -15.56 11.18
C ASP A 373 -24.50 -15.12 10.40
N ALA A 374 -24.28 -13.81 10.32
CA ALA A 374 -23.17 -13.22 9.57
C ALA A 374 -21.80 -13.71 10.06
N LEU A 375 -21.61 -13.97 11.36
CA LEU A 375 -20.34 -14.45 11.91
C LEU A 375 -20.12 -15.91 11.56
N GLN A 376 -21.16 -16.74 11.68
CA GLN A 376 -21.08 -18.15 11.28
C GLN A 376 -20.82 -18.27 9.77
N LEU A 377 -21.53 -17.49 8.96
CA LEU A 377 -21.32 -17.42 7.52
C LEU A 377 -19.88 -17.01 7.19
N CYS A 378 -19.39 -15.92 7.79
CA CYS A 378 -18.03 -15.43 7.54
C CYS A 378 -16.97 -16.48 7.89
N ARG A 379 -17.07 -17.14 9.06
CA ARG A 379 -16.16 -18.24 9.44
C ARG A 379 -16.20 -19.38 8.43
N SER A 380 -17.39 -19.77 7.99
CA SER A 380 -17.55 -20.82 6.98
C SER A 380 -16.87 -20.43 5.67
N LEU A 381 -17.08 -19.20 5.20
CA LEU A 381 -16.47 -18.71 3.95
C LEU A 381 -14.94 -18.65 4.07
N ARG A 382 -14.40 -18.10 5.17
CA ARG A 382 -12.94 -18.01 5.39
C ARG A 382 -12.27 -19.38 5.54
N SER A 383 -13.01 -20.41 5.98
CA SER A 383 -12.51 -21.79 6.07
C SER A 383 -12.51 -22.57 4.76
N ASP A 384 -13.27 -22.09 3.75
CA ASP A 384 -13.44 -22.73 2.45
C ASP A 384 -12.77 -21.88 1.37
N ALA A 385 -11.48 -22.15 1.09
CA ALA A 385 -10.71 -21.43 0.07
C ALA A 385 -11.28 -21.61 -1.37
N SER A 386 -12.18 -22.57 -1.59
CA SER A 386 -12.91 -22.70 -2.86
C SER A 386 -14.13 -21.80 -2.94
N ALA A 387 -14.62 -21.28 -1.81
CA ALA A 387 -15.77 -20.40 -1.76
C ALA A 387 -15.39 -18.93 -1.92
N ILE A 388 -14.29 -18.48 -1.31
CA ILE A 388 -13.82 -17.10 -1.45
C ILE A 388 -12.31 -17.03 -1.28
N ASP A 389 -11.66 -16.21 -2.10
CA ASP A 389 -10.24 -15.88 -1.89
C ASP A 389 -10.09 -15.21 -0.52
N LYS A 390 -9.03 -15.58 0.22
CA LYS A 390 -8.86 -15.20 1.64
C LYS A 390 -8.75 -13.69 1.84
N ASP A 391 -8.28 -12.98 0.83
CA ASP A 391 -8.05 -11.55 0.88
C ASP A 391 -9.29 -10.73 0.50
N VAL A 392 -10.30 -11.34 -0.13
CA VAL A 392 -11.52 -10.63 -0.54
C VAL A 392 -12.18 -9.99 0.70
N PRO A 393 -12.38 -8.67 0.72
CA PRO A 393 -12.96 -7.98 1.85
C PRO A 393 -14.42 -8.39 2.06
N ILE A 394 -14.75 -8.78 3.29
CA ILE A 394 -16.12 -8.99 3.75
C ILE A 394 -16.46 -7.87 4.72
N VAL A 395 -17.31 -6.95 4.29
CA VAL A 395 -17.67 -5.74 5.04
C VAL A 395 -19.05 -5.89 5.66
N LEU A 396 -19.15 -5.65 6.96
CA LEU A 396 -20.41 -5.73 7.69
C LEU A 396 -21.09 -4.34 7.74
N VAL A 397 -22.28 -4.24 7.16
CA VAL A 397 -23.15 -3.07 7.21
C VAL A 397 -24.03 -3.16 8.45
N ARG A 398 -23.87 -2.24 9.39
CA ARG A 398 -24.50 -2.31 10.72
C ARG A 398 -25.14 -1.00 11.15
N THR A 399 -25.97 -1.07 12.18
CA THR A 399 -26.49 0.07 12.91
C THR A 399 -25.91 0.07 14.33
N GLY A 400 -25.43 1.23 14.78
CA GLY A 400 -24.91 1.38 16.13
C GLY A 400 -23.49 0.84 16.36
N GLU A 401 -22.97 1.21 17.52
CA GLU A 401 -21.56 1.08 17.89
C GLU A 401 -21.40 0.07 19.02
N SER A 402 -20.47 -0.86 18.84
CA SER A 402 -20.11 -1.79 19.91
C SER A 402 -18.69 -2.29 19.66
N PRO A 403 -17.67 -1.69 20.30
CA PRO A 403 -16.28 -2.15 20.16
C PRO A 403 -16.11 -3.64 20.49
N ALA A 404 -16.88 -4.14 21.47
CA ALA A 404 -16.84 -5.55 21.87
C ALA A 404 -17.47 -6.49 20.81
N GLU A 405 -18.48 -6.04 20.06
CA GLU A 405 -19.02 -6.80 18.93
C GLU A 405 -18.06 -6.78 17.74
N GLN A 406 -17.52 -5.60 17.41
CA GLN A 406 -16.56 -5.46 16.30
C GLN A 406 -15.32 -6.32 16.52
N GLN A 407 -14.84 -6.45 17.75
CA GLN A 407 -13.77 -7.40 18.08
C GLN A 407 -14.14 -8.86 17.71
N ARG A 408 -15.32 -9.33 18.11
CA ARG A 408 -15.78 -10.71 17.81
C ARG A 408 -16.05 -10.93 16.33
N GLU A 409 -16.51 -9.88 15.64
CA GLU A 409 -16.76 -9.87 14.19
C GLU A 409 -15.43 -9.99 13.42
N ALA A 410 -14.40 -9.22 13.82
CA ALA A 410 -13.07 -9.32 13.25
C ALA A 410 -12.46 -10.72 13.46
N GLU A 411 -12.58 -11.29 14.65
CA GLU A 411 -12.16 -12.66 14.95
C GLU A 411 -12.90 -13.72 14.12
N ALA A 412 -14.12 -13.42 13.65
CA ALA A 412 -14.88 -14.26 12.74
C ALA A 412 -14.44 -14.12 11.27
N GLY A 413 -13.56 -13.16 10.94
CA GLY A 413 -13.05 -12.93 9.60
C GLY A 413 -13.71 -11.77 8.83
N ILE A 414 -14.55 -10.97 9.51
CA ILE A 414 -15.05 -9.70 8.96
C ILE A 414 -13.87 -8.75 8.81
N THR A 415 -13.75 -8.17 7.62
CA THR A 415 -12.63 -7.29 7.27
C THR A 415 -12.85 -5.89 7.85
N ASP A 416 -14.04 -5.31 7.65
CA ASP A 416 -14.32 -3.92 7.97
C ASP A 416 -15.82 -3.68 8.20
N TRP A 417 -16.19 -2.46 8.58
CA TRP A 417 -17.58 -2.07 8.88
C TRP A 417 -18.04 -0.83 8.12
N LEU A 418 -19.34 -0.80 7.81
CA LEU A 418 -20.07 0.40 7.43
C LEU A 418 -21.17 0.65 8.45
N ILE A 419 -21.02 1.71 9.24
CA ILE A 419 -21.94 2.05 10.33
C ILE A 419 -22.91 3.11 9.83
N TRP A 420 -24.20 2.76 9.70
CA TRP A 420 -25.24 3.69 9.31
C TRP A 420 -25.54 4.72 10.43
N PRO A 421 -25.78 6.01 10.12
CA PRO A 421 -25.92 6.62 8.78
C PRO A 421 -24.62 7.06 8.11
N PHE A 422 -24.60 7.02 6.77
CA PHE A 422 -23.50 7.53 5.95
C PHE A 422 -24.03 8.14 4.64
N SER A 423 -23.25 9.04 4.02
CA SER A 423 -23.56 9.59 2.69
C SER A 423 -23.17 8.62 1.57
N GLU A 424 -23.67 8.88 0.38
CA GLU A 424 -23.32 8.12 -0.82
C GLU A 424 -21.84 8.29 -1.19
N GLU A 425 -21.32 9.51 -1.08
CA GLU A 425 -19.91 9.82 -1.36
C GLU A 425 -18.97 9.07 -0.42
N TYR A 426 -19.29 9.05 0.89
CA TYR A 426 -18.54 8.27 1.86
C TYR A 426 -18.58 6.78 1.51
N ALA A 427 -19.77 6.23 1.25
CA ALA A 427 -19.90 4.82 0.86
C ALA A 427 -19.09 4.49 -0.41
N ARG A 428 -19.15 5.37 -1.41
CA ARG A 428 -18.42 5.24 -2.67
C ARG A 428 -16.90 5.27 -2.46
N ALA A 429 -16.38 6.20 -1.66
CA ALA A 429 -14.95 6.25 -1.33
C ALA A 429 -14.48 4.95 -0.65
N ARG A 430 -15.31 4.41 0.26
CA ARG A 430 -15.02 3.17 0.97
C ARG A 430 -15.03 1.94 0.06
N VAL A 431 -16.05 1.82 -0.79
CA VAL A 431 -16.13 0.76 -1.82
C VAL A 431 -14.91 0.79 -2.74
N ARG A 432 -14.53 1.97 -3.24
CA ARG A 432 -13.32 2.14 -4.05
C ARG A 432 -12.08 1.67 -3.31
N ALA A 433 -11.89 2.13 -2.07
CA ALA A 433 -10.73 1.74 -1.27
C ALA A 433 -10.64 0.23 -1.11
N TRP A 434 -11.75 -0.47 -0.82
CA TRP A 434 -11.73 -1.94 -0.70
C TRP A 434 -11.45 -2.65 -2.02
N VAL A 435 -12.08 -2.23 -3.13
CA VAL A 435 -11.90 -2.89 -4.43
C VAL A 435 -10.49 -2.66 -4.98
N LEU A 436 -9.98 -1.42 -4.88
CA LEU A 436 -8.66 -1.05 -5.39
C LEU A 436 -7.52 -1.72 -4.60
N ARG A 437 -7.72 -2.06 -3.33
CA ARG A 437 -6.74 -2.84 -2.54
C ARG A 437 -6.47 -4.21 -3.14
N GLU A 438 -7.52 -4.91 -3.60
CA GLU A 438 -7.41 -6.26 -4.15
C GLU A 438 -6.87 -6.27 -5.57
N ALA A 439 -7.30 -5.29 -6.36
CA ALA A 439 -6.97 -5.26 -7.77
C ALA A 439 -5.54 -4.80 -8.09
N CYS A 440 -4.79 -4.35 -7.09
CA CYS A 440 -3.36 -4.08 -7.19
C CYS A 440 -2.50 -5.29 -6.77
N ARG A 441 -3.12 -6.47 -6.57
CA ARG A 441 -2.43 -7.72 -6.20
C ARG A 441 -2.71 -8.78 -7.26
N TRP A 442 -1.72 -9.04 -8.12
CA TRP A 442 -1.66 -10.33 -8.81
C TRP A 442 -1.58 -11.44 -7.75
N ARG A 443 -1.97 -12.68 -8.10
CA ARG A 443 -2.12 -13.72 -7.08
C ARG A 443 -0.77 -14.06 -6.47
N ASN A 444 -0.58 -13.78 -5.19
CA ASN A 444 0.58 -14.28 -4.45
C ASN A 444 0.59 -15.80 -4.45
N ALA A 445 1.76 -16.39 -4.70
CA ALA A 445 1.94 -17.81 -4.53
C ALA A 445 1.69 -18.20 -3.05
N PRO A 446 0.88 -19.24 -2.78
CA PRO A 446 0.80 -19.83 -1.46
C PRO A 446 2.19 -20.18 -0.90
N VAL A 447 2.32 -20.17 0.42
CA VAL A 447 3.54 -20.64 1.08
C VAL A 447 3.53 -22.18 1.08
N PRO A 448 4.60 -22.86 0.61
CA PRO A 448 4.74 -24.31 0.71
C PRO A 448 4.52 -24.83 2.14
N ALA A 449 3.89 -26.01 2.28
CA ALA A 449 3.60 -26.59 3.59
C ALA A 449 4.87 -26.89 4.42
N ASP A 450 6.02 -27.10 3.75
CA ASP A 450 7.33 -27.39 4.34
C ASP A 450 8.31 -26.20 4.26
N GLU A 451 7.81 -24.96 4.15
CA GLU A 451 8.60 -23.76 3.87
C GLU A 451 9.86 -23.61 4.74
N GLU A 452 9.77 -23.77 6.06
CA GLU A 452 10.93 -23.62 6.95
C GLU A 452 12.00 -24.71 6.76
N ARG A 453 11.61 -25.88 6.24
CA ARG A 453 12.56 -26.92 5.84
C ARG A 453 13.22 -26.53 4.51
N ARG A 454 12.42 -26.15 3.52
CA ARG A 454 12.85 -25.72 2.19
C ARG A 454 13.85 -24.55 2.25
N LEU A 455 13.56 -23.53 3.05
CA LEU A 455 14.44 -22.37 3.24
C LEU A 455 15.78 -22.77 3.87
N ARG A 456 15.77 -23.65 4.87
CA ARG A 456 17.01 -24.19 5.46
C ARG A 456 17.83 -24.98 4.45
N ALA A 457 17.17 -25.80 3.63
CA ALA A 457 17.84 -26.57 2.58
C ALA A 457 18.46 -25.65 1.52
N LEU A 458 17.73 -24.60 1.09
CA LEU A 458 18.23 -23.58 0.18
C LEU A 458 19.45 -22.85 0.78
N GLN A 459 19.39 -22.41 2.03
CA GLN A 459 20.52 -21.75 2.70
C GLN A 459 21.76 -22.64 2.77
N GLN A 460 21.59 -23.94 3.00
CA GLN A 460 22.69 -24.91 3.06
C GLN A 460 23.42 -25.10 1.72
N THR A 461 22.78 -24.77 0.59
CA THR A 461 23.47 -24.79 -0.72
C THR A 461 24.58 -23.74 -0.80
N GLY A 462 24.49 -22.66 0.00
CA GLY A 462 25.44 -21.55 -0.05
C GLY A 462 25.42 -20.78 -1.38
N LEU A 463 24.35 -20.91 -2.17
CA LEU A 463 24.25 -20.29 -3.50
C LEU A 463 23.60 -18.91 -3.51
N LEU A 464 22.80 -18.56 -2.51
CA LEU A 464 22.19 -17.23 -2.42
C LEU A 464 23.28 -16.15 -2.30
N ASP A 465 23.07 -15.01 -2.98
CA ASP A 465 23.96 -13.84 -2.97
C ASP A 465 25.41 -14.11 -3.43
N THR A 466 25.61 -15.15 -4.24
CA THR A 466 26.93 -15.49 -4.81
C THR A 466 27.09 -14.98 -6.23
N GLU A 467 28.32 -14.85 -6.71
CA GLU A 467 28.59 -14.44 -8.09
C GLU A 467 28.01 -15.44 -9.12
N ALA A 468 27.86 -14.98 -10.36
CA ALA A 468 27.48 -15.84 -11.48
C ALA A 468 28.53 -16.95 -11.67
N GLU A 469 28.06 -18.17 -11.90
CA GLU A 469 28.93 -19.32 -12.11
C GLU A 469 28.61 -19.98 -13.45
N GLU A 470 29.64 -20.19 -14.27
CA GLU A 470 29.53 -20.76 -15.61
C GLU A 470 28.82 -22.13 -15.64
N ARG A 471 28.89 -22.89 -14.53
CA ARG A 471 28.18 -24.17 -14.41
C ARG A 471 26.65 -24.02 -14.51
N PHE A 472 26.10 -22.87 -14.11
CA PHE A 472 24.68 -22.54 -14.27
C PHE A 472 24.43 -21.74 -15.56
N ASP A 473 25.32 -20.79 -15.91
CA ASP A 473 25.15 -19.93 -17.09
C ASP A 473 25.09 -20.67 -18.42
N ARG A 474 25.79 -21.81 -18.53
CA ARG A 474 25.64 -22.67 -19.70
C ARG A 474 24.20 -23.17 -19.90
N TYR A 475 23.47 -23.45 -18.82
CA TYR A 475 22.12 -23.99 -18.92
C TYR A 475 21.09 -22.93 -19.30
N THR A 476 21.22 -21.70 -18.79
CA THR A 476 20.35 -20.59 -19.24
C THR A 476 20.59 -20.25 -20.70
N ARG A 477 21.86 -20.21 -21.16
CA ARG A 477 22.18 -20.02 -22.59
C ARG A 477 21.64 -21.16 -23.47
N ILE A 478 21.79 -22.42 -23.04
CA ILE A 478 21.25 -23.58 -23.77
C ILE A 478 19.72 -23.53 -23.81
N ALA A 479 19.05 -23.28 -22.68
CA ALA A 479 17.60 -23.20 -22.63
C ALA A 479 17.06 -22.10 -23.55
N ALA A 480 17.62 -20.89 -23.47
CA ALA A 480 17.20 -19.78 -24.32
C ALA A 480 17.34 -20.11 -25.82
N ALA A 481 18.47 -20.71 -26.22
CA ALA A 481 18.69 -21.12 -27.61
C ALA A 481 17.79 -22.29 -28.05
N LEU A 482 17.57 -23.27 -27.18
CA LEU A 482 16.80 -24.47 -27.49
C LEU A 482 15.30 -24.20 -27.65
N PHE A 483 14.76 -23.29 -26.84
CA PHE A 483 13.35 -22.89 -26.90
C PHE A 483 13.11 -21.65 -27.76
N ASP A 484 14.17 -21.08 -28.37
CA ASP A 484 14.13 -19.85 -29.17
C ASP A 484 13.44 -18.69 -28.44
N VAL A 485 13.85 -18.45 -27.19
CA VAL A 485 13.30 -17.41 -26.33
C VAL A 485 14.36 -16.37 -25.95
N PRO A 486 13.97 -15.10 -25.72
CA PRO A 486 14.91 -14.04 -25.36
C PRO A 486 15.41 -14.14 -23.92
N ILE A 487 14.70 -14.86 -23.03
CA ILE A 487 14.98 -14.87 -21.59
C ILE A 487 14.96 -16.30 -21.05
N ALA A 488 15.99 -16.65 -20.29
CA ALA A 488 16.05 -17.90 -19.52
C ALA A 488 16.80 -17.69 -18.20
N LEU A 489 16.27 -18.26 -17.11
CA LEU A 489 16.74 -17.98 -15.75
C LEU A 489 16.86 -19.29 -14.95
N VAL A 490 17.91 -19.38 -14.14
CA VAL A 490 17.96 -20.29 -12.98
C VAL A 490 17.71 -19.44 -11.75
N SER A 491 16.56 -19.64 -11.13
CA SER A 491 16.07 -18.81 -10.02
C SER A 491 16.00 -19.63 -8.74
N LEU A 492 16.34 -19.02 -7.60
CA LEU A 492 16.19 -19.58 -6.27
C LEU A 492 15.15 -18.74 -5.50
N VAL A 493 14.18 -19.39 -4.87
CA VAL A 493 13.07 -18.70 -4.18
C VAL A 493 13.37 -18.62 -2.69
N ASP A 494 13.69 -17.43 -2.18
CA ASP A 494 13.95 -17.19 -0.75
C ASP A 494 12.64 -16.80 -0.02
N ARG A 495 12.73 -16.35 1.24
CA ARG A 495 11.57 -15.99 2.05
C ARG A 495 10.73 -14.88 1.41
N ASP A 496 11.38 -13.77 1.07
CA ASP A 496 10.72 -12.53 0.62
C ASP A 496 11.09 -12.11 -0.82
N ARG A 497 12.00 -12.86 -1.47
CA ARG A 497 12.52 -12.57 -2.82
C ARG A 497 12.72 -13.82 -3.67
N GLN A 498 12.89 -13.63 -4.97
CA GLN A 498 13.44 -14.59 -5.91
C GLN A 498 14.79 -14.07 -6.39
N TRP A 499 15.83 -14.86 -6.24
CA TRP A 499 17.19 -14.50 -6.61
C TRP A 499 17.68 -15.27 -7.84
N PHE A 500 18.31 -14.61 -8.80
CA PHE A 500 18.74 -15.22 -10.07
C PHE A 500 20.18 -15.75 -9.97
N LYS A 501 20.34 -17.06 -9.81
CA LYS A 501 21.65 -17.72 -9.83
C LYS A 501 22.32 -17.65 -11.20
N SER A 502 21.51 -17.67 -12.25
CA SER A 502 21.94 -17.43 -13.61
C SER A 502 20.82 -16.74 -14.37
N ARG A 503 21.19 -15.79 -15.23
CA ARG A 503 20.26 -14.98 -16.00
C ARG A 503 20.77 -14.75 -17.43
N MET A 504 19.87 -14.93 -18.39
CA MET A 504 20.05 -14.57 -19.79
C MET A 504 18.84 -13.73 -20.19
N GLY A 505 19.07 -12.55 -20.78
CA GLY A 505 18.01 -11.64 -21.23
C GLY A 505 17.33 -10.80 -20.15
N MET A 506 17.85 -10.78 -18.91
CA MET A 506 17.29 -10.01 -17.80
C MET A 506 18.39 -9.24 -17.07
N ASP A 507 18.18 -7.95 -16.81
CA ASP A 507 19.21 -7.05 -16.27
C ASP A 507 19.32 -7.07 -14.74
N VAL A 508 18.20 -7.31 -14.04
CA VAL A 508 18.14 -7.39 -12.58
C VAL A 508 18.66 -8.74 -12.06
N SER A 509 19.14 -8.75 -10.82
CA SER A 509 19.69 -9.93 -10.12
C SER A 509 18.65 -10.63 -9.21
N GLU A 510 17.55 -9.96 -8.89
CA GLU A 510 16.45 -10.50 -8.10
C GLU A 510 15.13 -9.75 -8.36
N THR A 511 14.03 -10.35 -7.91
CA THR A 511 12.70 -9.73 -7.84
C THR A 511 12.06 -10.07 -6.48
N THR A 512 11.01 -9.34 -6.10
CA THR A 512 10.24 -9.67 -4.89
C THR A 512 9.43 -10.96 -5.11
N ARG A 513 9.25 -11.77 -4.05
CA ARG A 513 8.64 -13.11 -4.17
C ARG A 513 7.17 -13.06 -4.56
N ASP A 514 6.46 -12.02 -4.18
CA ASP A 514 5.07 -11.79 -4.58
C ASP A 514 4.92 -11.79 -6.11
N LYS A 515 5.88 -11.22 -6.84
CA LYS A 515 5.90 -11.12 -8.32
C LYS A 515 6.33 -12.39 -9.04
N ALA A 516 7.01 -13.27 -8.32
CA ALA A 516 7.70 -14.42 -8.87
C ALA A 516 6.72 -15.46 -9.44
N PHE A 517 6.70 -15.62 -10.77
CA PHE A 517 6.10 -16.82 -11.39
C PHE A 517 6.67 -18.09 -10.77
N CYS A 518 7.97 -18.10 -10.47
CA CYS A 518 8.69 -19.21 -9.88
C CYS A 518 8.19 -19.59 -8.48
N ALA A 519 7.62 -18.63 -7.72
CA ALA A 519 7.02 -18.93 -6.43
C ALA A 519 5.77 -19.82 -6.56
N HIS A 520 5.07 -19.75 -7.70
CA HIS A 520 3.97 -20.68 -8.01
C HIS A 520 4.48 -22.05 -8.49
N VAL A 521 5.62 -22.09 -9.20
CA VAL A 521 6.19 -23.33 -9.72
C VAL A 521 6.66 -24.26 -8.60
N ILE A 522 7.30 -23.72 -7.56
CA ILE A 522 7.83 -24.53 -6.45
C ILE A 522 6.74 -25.22 -5.59
N LEU A 523 5.47 -24.99 -5.89
CA LEU A 523 4.33 -25.61 -5.20
C LEU A 523 3.93 -26.96 -5.77
N ASP A 524 4.45 -27.31 -6.95
CA ASP A 524 4.19 -28.57 -7.63
C ASP A 524 5.51 -29.19 -8.14
N SER A 525 5.46 -30.47 -8.54
CA SER A 525 6.59 -31.19 -9.14
C SER A 525 6.64 -31.09 -10.66
N ASP A 526 5.55 -30.67 -11.29
CA ASP A 526 5.42 -30.61 -12.74
C ASP A 526 5.83 -29.25 -13.32
N VAL A 527 6.12 -29.23 -14.63
CA VAL A 527 6.39 -27.97 -15.35
C VAL A 527 5.12 -27.12 -15.38
N MET A 528 5.21 -25.90 -14.89
CA MET A 528 4.15 -24.91 -15.04
C MET A 528 4.35 -24.16 -16.35
N GLN A 529 3.32 -24.11 -17.18
CA GLN A 529 3.29 -23.30 -18.38
C GLN A 529 2.18 -22.25 -18.30
N VAL A 530 2.51 -21.03 -18.70
CA VAL A 530 1.61 -19.90 -18.92
C VAL A 530 1.73 -19.51 -20.39
N PRO A 531 0.82 -20.00 -21.26
CA PRO A 531 0.90 -19.74 -22.69
C PRO A 531 0.78 -18.26 -23.04
N ASP A 532 -0.08 -17.56 -22.29
CA ASP A 532 -0.31 -16.14 -22.41
C ASP A 532 -0.61 -15.51 -21.04
N ALA A 533 0.32 -14.68 -20.55
CA ALA A 533 0.25 -14.08 -19.22
C ALA A 533 -0.78 -12.94 -19.07
N LEU A 534 -1.15 -12.18 -20.12
CA LEU A 534 -2.19 -11.13 -19.95
C LEU A 534 -3.60 -11.70 -19.79
N VAL A 535 -3.79 -13.00 -20.03
CA VAL A 535 -5.09 -13.67 -19.85
C VAL A 535 -5.02 -14.77 -18.79
N ASP A 536 -3.89 -14.90 -18.10
CA ASP A 536 -3.75 -15.81 -16.96
C ASP A 536 -4.14 -15.06 -15.68
N ASP A 537 -5.22 -15.50 -15.05
CA ASP A 537 -5.78 -14.92 -13.81
C ASP A 537 -4.75 -14.71 -12.69
N ARG A 538 -3.63 -15.44 -12.70
CA ARG A 538 -2.60 -15.28 -11.66
C ARG A 538 -1.68 -14.10 -11.92
N PHE A 539 -1.49 -13.73 -13.19
CA PHE A 539 -0.39 -12.87 -13.63
C PHE A 539 -0.81 -11.70 -14.52
N ALA A 540 -2.06 -11.61 -14.97
CA ALA A 540 -2.50 -10.59 -15.93
C ALA A 540 -2.17 -9.15 -15.51
N ASP A 541 -2.23 -8.88 -14.21
CA ASP A 541 -1.95 -7.57 -13.61
C ASP A 541 -0.55 -7.50 -12.96
N ASN A 542 0.28 -8.52 -13.12
CA ASN A 542 1.64 -8.55 -12.56
C ASN A 542 2.53 -7.52 -13.31
N PRO A 543 3.35 -6.71 -12.62
CA PRO A 543 4.24 -5.74 -13.25
C PRO A 543 5.20 -6.35 -14.27
N LEU A 544 5.66 -7.59 -14.03
CA LEU A 544 6.51 -8.30 -14.99
C LEU A 544 5.79 -8.56 -16.32
N VAL A 545 4.45 -8.51 -16.34
CA VAL A 545 3.59 -8.71 -17.52
C VAL A 545 3.15 -7.37 -18.11
N THR A 546 2.76 -6.42 -17.26
CA THR A 546 2.16 -5.14 -17.67
C THR A 546 3.18 -4.03 -17.96
N ASP A 547 4.37 -4.12 -17.38
CA ASP A 547 5.52 -3.24 -17.61
C ASP A 547 6.74 -4.06 -18.09
N GLU A 548 7.91 -3.45 -18.28
CA GLU A 548 9.15 -4.17 -18.59
C GLU A 548 9.44 -5.28 -17.55
N PRO A 549 9.73 -6.52 -17.97
CA PRO A 549 10.11 -6.93 -19.33
C PRO A 549 8.95 -7.38 -20.23
N ARG A 550 7.69 -7.14 -19.86
CA ARG A 550 6.48 -7.49 -20.63
C ARG A 550 6.40 -8.98 -20.95
N ILE A 551 6.52 -9.80 -19.91
CA ILE A 551 6.36 -11.24 -19.99
C ILE A 551 5.00 -11.55 -20.59
N ARG A 552 5.01 -12.25 -21.72
CA ARG A 552 3.81 -12.73 -22.37
C ARG A 552 3.70 -14.25 -22.31
N PHE A 553 4.82 -14.95 -22.28
CA PHE A 553 4.88 -16.40 -22.12
C PHE A 553 5.88 -16.76 -21.02
N TYR A 554 5.53 -17.78 -20.22
CA TYR A 554 6.39 -18.35 -19.20
C TYR A 554 6.27 -19.87 -19.20
N ALA A 555 7.38 -20.59 -19.11
CA ALA A 555 7.39 -21.99 -18.68
C ALA A 555 8.53 -22.22 -17.68
N GLY A 556 8.20 -22.85 -16.55
CA GLY A 556 9.14 -23.08 -15.45
C GLY A 556 9.07 -24.51 -14.94
N ALA A 557 10.23 -25.15 -14.85
CA ALA A 557 10.40 -26.46 -14.22
C ALA A 557 10.98 -26.26 -12.80
N PRO A 558 10.40 -26.90 -11.76
CA PRO A 558 10.92 -26.82 -10.40
C PRO A 558 12.32 -27.46 -10.31
N LEU A 559 13.16 -26.90 -9.44
CA LEU A 559 14.48 -27.43 -9.10
C LEU A 559 14.46 -27.91 -7.65
N SER A 560 14.59 -29.21 -7.47
CA SER A 560 14.54 -29.88 -6.17
C SER A 560 15.92 -30.34 -5.71
N LEU A 561 16.14 -30.26 -4.40
CA LEU A 561 17.30 -30.86 -3.75
C LEU A 561 17.06 -32.35 -3.49
N GLY A 562 18.13 -33.09 -3.15
CA GLY A 562 18.05 -34.54 -2.91
C GLY A 562 17.13 -34.97 -1.77
N ASP A 563 16.71 -34.04 -0.92
CA ASP A 563 15.75 -34.27 0.15
C ASP A 563 14.28 -34.00 -0.25
N GLY A 564 14.06 -33.62 -1.51
CA GLY A 564 12.76 -33.32 -2.11
C GLY A 564 12.32 -31.86 -1.99
N SER A 565 13.10 -30.98 -1.35
CA SER A 565 12.73 -29.57 -1.25
C SER A 565 12.91 -28.85 -2.59
N ALA A 566 11.82 -28.33 -3.16
CA ALA A 566 11.84 -27.47 -4.34
C ALA A 566 12.36 -26.07 -3.97
N VAL A 567 13.59 -25.74 -4.34
CA VAL A 567 14.28 -24.52 -3.91
C VAL A 567 14.31 -23.43 -4.97
N GLY A 568 13.94 -23.75 -6.20
CA GLY A 568 14.08 -22.83 -7.32
C GLY A 568 13.42 -23.36 -8.60
N THR A 569 13.76 -22.72 -9.73
CA THR A 569 13.23 -23.08 -11.04
C THR A 569 14.27 -22.85 -12.15
N LEU A 570 14.25 -23.70 -13.17
CA LEU A 570 14.74 -23.34 -14.50
C LEU A 570 13.54 -22.87 -15.33
N CYS A 571 13.55 -21.64 -15.80
CA CYS A 571 12.45 -21.10 -16.59
C CYS A 571 12.89 -20.43 -17.90
N VAL A 572 11.98 -20.46 -18.87
CA VAL A 572 12.08 -19.82 -20.18
C VAL A 572 10.92 -18.85 -20.36
N ILE A 573 11.21 -17.66 -20.88
CA ILE A 573 10.31 -16.51 -20.86
C ILE A 573 10.36 -15.79 -22.21
N ASP A 574 9.21 -15.35 -22.70
CA ASP A 574 9.11 -14.61 -23.96
C ASP A 574 8.16 -13.41 -23.87
N HIS A 575 8.37 -12.41 -24.73
CA HIS A 575 7.51 -11.25 -24.94
C HIS A 575 6.33 -11.55 -25.87
N ARG A 576 6.26 -12.76 -26.44
CA ARG A 576 5.15 -13.25 -27.29
C ARG A 576 4.47 -14.45 -26.64
N ALA A 577 3.16 -14.56 -26.84
CA ALA A 577 2.41 -15.73 -26.40
C ALA A 577 2.90 -16.96 -27.18
N ARG A 578 3.06 -18.10 -26.48
CA ARG A 578 3.58 -19.34 -27.05
C ARG A 578 2.94 -20.53 -26.36
N ASN A 579 2.95 -21.68 -27.03
CA ASN A 579 2.53 -22.92 -26.40
C ASN A 579 3.61 -23.98 -26.60
N LEU A 580 4.14 -24.57 -25.52
CA LEU A 580 5.04 -25.71 -25.61
C LEU A 580 4.23 -27.00 -25.75
N ASP A 581 4.70 -27.90 -26.60
CA ASP A 581 4.15 -29.26 -26.66
C ASP A 581 4.75 -30.16 -25.56
N GLN A 582 4.27 -31.40 -25.48
CA GLN A 582 4.71 -32.35 -24.45
C GLN A 582 6.20 -32.70 -24.55
N ASP A 583 6.75 -32.78 -25.77
CA ASP A 583 8.16 -33.09 -25.97
C ASP A 583 9.04 -31.93 -25.50
N GLN A 584 8.61 -30.69 -25.75
CA GLN A 584 9.26 -29.47 -25.27
C GLN A 584 9.17 -29.32 -23.74
N LEU A 585 8.01 -29.62 -23.13
CA LEU A 585 7.87 -29.61 -21.67
C LEU A 585 8.77 -30.66 -21.01
N GLN A 586 8.84 -31.86 -21.60
CA GLN A 586 9.75 -32.92 -21.14
C GLN A 586 11.22 -32.50 -21.24
N LEU A 587 11.59 -31.84 -22.34
CA LEU A 587 12.94 -31.32 -22.55
C LEU A 587 13.33 -30.25 -21.53
N LEU A 588 12.39 -29.37 -21.15
CA LEU A 588 12.62 -28.37 -20.09
C LEU A 588 12.82 -29.04 -18.73
N SER A 589 12.00 -30.06 -18.42
CA SER A 589 12.17 -30.88 -17.21
C SER A 589 13.52 -31.59 -17.17
N ASP A 590 13.98 -32.14 -18.29
CA ASP A 590 15.26 -32.85 -18.35
C ASP A 590 16.46 -31.89 -18.21
N LEU A 591 16.39 -30.69 -18.79
CA LEU A 591 17.37 -29.64 -18.52
C LEU A 591 17.37 -29.21 -17.05
N ALA A 592 16.20 -29.09 -16.43
CA ALA A 592 16.09 -28.75 -15.01
C ALA A 592 16.79 -29.79 -14.12
N LYS A 593 16.62 -31.09 -14.41
CA LYS A 593 17.35 -32.17 -13.70
C LYS A 593 18.87 -32.09 -13.85
N LEU A 594 19.37 -31.55 -14.95
CA LEU A 594 20.82 -31.30 -15.09
C LEU A 594 21.27 -30.15 -14.20
N VAL A 595 20.47 -29.09 -14.10
CA VAL A 595 20.71 -27.97 -13.17
C VAL A 595 20.64 -28.43 -11.71
N GLU A 596 19.72 -29.31 -11.34
CA GLU A 596 19.63 -29.88 -9.99
C GLU A 596 20.93 -30.59 -9.55
N ARG A 597 21.63 -31.26 -10.47
CA ARG A 597 22.93 -31.88 -10.17
C ARG A 597 23.98 -30.83 -9.81
N GLU A 598 23.93 -29.67 -10.46
CA GLU A 598 24.84 -28.56 -10.15
C GLU A 598 24.51 -27.88 -8.82
N LEU A 599 23.25 -27.90 -8.38
CA LEU A 599 22.88 -27.43 -7.03
C LEU A 599 23.46 -28.32 -5.92
N GLN A 600 23.74 -29.59 -6.22
CA GLN A 600 24.23 -30.58 -5.27
C GLN A 600 25.77 -30.67 -5.25
N THR A 601 26.47 -30.10 -6.23
CA THR A 601 27.94 -30.09 -6.25
C THR A 601 28.49 -29.01 -5.33
N ASN A 602 29.08 -29.43 -4.21
CA ASN A 602 29.80 -28.54 -3.30
C ASN A 602 31.11 -28.02 -3.94
N PRO A 603 31.41 -26.71 -3.89
CA PRO A 603 32.67 -26.15 -4.41
C PRO A 603 33.93 -26.56 -3.62
N SER A 604 33.82 -27.42 -2.60
CA SER A 604 34.89 -27.78 -1.66
C SER A 604 35.40 -29.23 -1.75
N ALA A 605 35.08 -29.98 -2.81
CA ALA A 605 35.75 -31.26 -3.09
C ALA A 605 36.92 -31.04 -4.09
N PRO A 606 38.19 -31.24 -3.69
CA PRO A 606 39.28 -31.27 -4.66
C PRO A 606 39.06 -32.44 -5.63
N MET A 607 39.18 -32.19 -6.94
CA MET A 607 39.22 -33.27 -7.93
C MET A 607 40.40 -34.20 -7.60
N SER A 608 40.09 -35.46 -7.29
CA SER A 608 41.06 -36.55 -7.12
C SER A 608 41.50 -37.13 -8.46
#